data_AF-A0A848FFP9-F1
#
_entry.id   AF-A0A848FFP9-F1
#
_cell.length_a   1.000
_cell.length_b   1.000
_cell.length_c   1.000
_cell.angle_alpha   90.00
_cell.angle_beta   90.00
_cell.angle_gamma   90.00
#
_symmetry.space_group_name_H-M   'P 1'
#
loop_
_entity.id
_entity.type
_entity.pdbx_description
1 polymer ?
#
loop_
_entity_poly.entity_id
_entity_poly.type
_entity_poly.pdbx_seq_one_letter_code
_entity_poly.pdbx_strand_id
1 'polypeptide(L)'
;MLTLDILNSASQARFTELLDGVYEHSPWIAERAWSKRPFATLAHLKRALVEVLREAGREPQLGLIRAHPELAGKAMVAKTLTAESTNEQ
;
A
#
# COMPACT_ATOMS: atom_id res chain seq x y z
N MET A 1 -10.63 -10.90 17.67
CA MET A 1 -10.03 -9.57 17.49
C MET A 1 -8.62 -9.76 16.93
N LEU A 2 -8.25 -9.06 15.86
CA LEU A 2 -6.90 -9.15 15.27
C LEU A 2 -5.89 -8.42 16.16
N THR A 3 -4.74 -9.04 16.44
CA THR A 3 -3.65 -8.45 17.24
C THR A 3 -2.32 -8.49 16.48
N LEU A 4 -1.36 -7.65 16.89
CA LEU A 4 0.00 -7.68 16.32
C LEU A 4 0.72 -9.00 16.58
N ASP A 5 0.43 -9.65 17.70
CA ASP A 5 1.03 -10.94 18.05
C ASP A 5 0.61 -12.05 17.05
N ILE A 6 -0.68 -12.08 16.70
CA ILE A 6 -1.20 -12.97 15.65
C ILE A 6 -0.52 -12.66 14.31
N LEU A 7 -0.39 -11.38 13.95
CA LEU A 7 0.28 -10.98 12.71
C LEU A 7 1.78 -11.35 12.70
N ASN A 8 2.48 -11.20 13.82
CA ASN A 8 3.91 -11.51 13.97
C ASN A 8 4.23 -13.00 13.98
N SER A 9 3.25 -13.85 14.32
CA SER A 9 3.39 -15.31 14.34
C SER A 9 2.79 -16.01 13.11
N ALA A 10 1.93 -15.33 12.34
CA ALA A 10 1.28 -15.90 11.16
C ALA A 10 2.26 -16.32 10.05
N SER A 11 1.88 -17.36 9.30
CA SER A 11 2.49 -17.67 8.00
C SER A 11 2.23 -16.54 7.00
N GLN A 12 2.96 -16.51 5.89
CA GLN A 12 2.79 -15.44 4.88
C GLN A 12 1.38 -15.42 4.31
N ALA A 13 0.86 -16.58 3.90
CA ALA A 13 -0.52 -16.70 3.40
C ALA A 13 -1.53 -16.19 4.44
N ARG A 14 -1.38 -16.62 5.70
CA ARG A 14 -2.31 -16.21 6.76
C ARG A 14 -2.22 -14.72 7.09
N PHE A 15 -1.03 -14.15 7.04
CA PHE A 15 -0.83 -12.72 7.24
C PHE A 15 -1.52 -11.89 6.15
N THR A 16 -1.39 -12.32 4.89
CA THR A 16 -2.07 -11.68 3.76
C THR A 16 -3.58 -11.75 3.90
N GLU A 17 -4.14 -12.92 4.26
CA GLU A 17 -5.58 -13.07 4.52
C GLU A 17 -6.07 -12.18 5.67
N LEU A 18 -5.31 -12.08 6.76
CA LEU A 18 -5.68 -11.27 7.91
C LEU A 18 -5.67 -9.76 7.63
N LEU A 19 -4.94 -9.33 6.60
CA LEU A 19 -4.86 -7.95 6.13
C LEU A 19 -5.57 -7.76 4.79
N ASP A 20 -6.41 -8.72 4.39
CA ASP A 20 -7.19 -8.61 3.17
C ASP A 20 -8.11 -7.38 3.22
N GLY A 21 -8.30 -6.73 2.08
CA GLY A 21 -9.05 -5.48 1.97
C GLY A 21 -8.35 -4.22 2.50
N VAL A 22 -7.18 -4.30 3.17
CA VAL A 22 -6.40 -3.10 3.54
C VAL A 22 -5.90 -2.35 2.30
N TYR A 23 -5.54 -3.10 1.26
CA TYR A 23 -5.29 -2.58 -0.08
C TYR A 23 -6.10 -3.41 -1.07
N GLU A 24 -7.23 -2.86 -1.53
CA GLU A 24 -8.14 -3.58 -2.42
C GLU A 24 -7.44 -3.98 -3.72
N HIS A 25 -7.67 -5.21 -4.16
CA HIS A 25 -7.03 -5.81 -5.34
C HIS A 25 -5.49 -5.74 -5.34
N SER A 26 -4.86 -5.54 -4.18
CA SER A 26 -3.40 -5.40 -4.04
C SER A 26 -2.83 -6.18 -2.84
N PRO A 27 -3.09 -7.50 -2.75
CA PRO A 27 -2.61 -8.34 -1.63
C PRO A 27 -1.07 -8.39 -1.56
N TRP A 28 -0.40 -8.15 -2.68
CA TRP A 28 1.07 -8.11 -2.80
C TRP A 28 1.73 -7.15 -1.80
N ILE A 29 1.03 -6.10 -1.35
CA ILE A 29 1.55 -5.16 -0.35
C ILE A 29 1.68 -5.85 1.02
N ALA A 30 0.64 -6.57 1.44
CA ALA A 30 0.67 -7.36 2.67
C ALA A 30 1.67 -8.53 2.54
N GLU A 31 1.67 -9.24 1.41
CA GLU A 31 2.61 -10.35 1.17
C GLU A 31 4.07 -9.94 1.32
N ARG A 32 4.45 -8.78 0.78
CA ARG A 32 5.82 -8.26 0.89
C ARG A 32 6.11 -7.67 2.27
N ALA A 33 5.14 -7.04 2.92
CA ALA A 33 5.33 -6.50 4.27
C ALA A 33 5.56 -7.61 5.31
N TRP A 34 5.09 -8.83 5.05
CA TRP A 34 5.30 -9.98 5.93
C TRP A 34 6.78 -10.23 6.31
N SER A 35 7.72 -9.93 5.40
CA SER A 35 9.16 -10.08 5.64
C SER A 35 9.75 -9.02 6.59
N LYS A 36 9.03 -7.92 6.85
CA LYS A 36 9.43 -6.82 7.74
C LYS A 36 9.03 -7.04 9.21
N ARG A 37 8.44 -8.19 9.53
CA ARG A 37 8.10 -8.59 10.91
C ARG A 37 9.35 -8.89 11.74
N PRO A 38 9.31 -8.73 13.07
CA PRO A 38 8.12 -8.41 13.89
C PRO A 38 7.78 -6.91 13.93
N PHE A 39 6.49 -6.61 13.99
CA PHE A 39 5.97 -5.25 14.19
C PHE A 39 5.74 -4.98 15.67
N ALA A 40 6.46 -3.98 16.19
CA ALA A 40 6.32 -3.51 17.58
C ALA A 40 5.01 -2.76 17.85
N THR A 41 4.49 -2.04 16.86
CA THR A 41 3.28 -1.21 17.00
C THR A 41 2.46 -1.22 15.70
N LEU A 42 1.20 -0.80 15.80
CA LEU A 42 0.35 -0.61 14.61
C LEU A 42 0.93 0.45 13.66
N ALA A 43 1.58 1.48 14.21
CA ALA A 43 2.29 2.48 13.42
C ALA A 43 3.48 1.87 12.65
N HIS A 44 4.20 0.93 13.26
CA HIS A 44 5.27 0.20 12.58
C HIS A 44 4.72 -0.66 11.44
N LEU A 45 3.63 -1.41 11.65
CA LEU A 45 2.95 -2.16 10.58
C LEU A 45 2.52 -1.24 9.43
N LYS A 46 1.86 -0.12 9.74
CA LYS A 46 1.42 0.86 8.73
C LYS A 46 2.61 1.41 7.94
N ARG A 47 3.70 1.74 8.62
CA ARG A 47 4.93 2.22 7.97
C ARG A 47 5.49 1.16 7.02
N ALA A 48 5.58 -0.10 7.44
CA ALA A 48 6.09 -1.19 6.61
C ALA A 48 5.27 -1.37 5.32
N LEU A 49 3.94 -1.29 5.39
CA LEU A 49 3.05 -1.33 4.23
C LEU A 49 3.30 -0.17 3.26
N VAL A 50 3.45 1.05 3.79
CA VAL A 50 3.74 2.25 2.99
C VAL A 50 5.12 2.17 2.33
N GLU A 51 6.13 1.66 3.04
CA GLU A 51 7.46 1.46 2.48
C GLU A 51 7.43 0.45 1.33
N VAL A 52 6.75 -0.69 1.50
CA VAL A 52 6.56 -1.67 0.42
C VAL A 52 5.94 -1.04 -0.82
N LEU A 53 4.91 -0.20 -0.64
CA LEU A 53 4.28 0.50 -1.75
C LEU A 53 5.26 1.49 -2.43
N ARG A 54 6.04 2.23 -1.65
CA ARG A 54 7.04 3.19 -2.18
C ARG A 54 8.17 2.49 -2.93
N GLU A 55 8.63 1.36 -2.41
CA GLU A 55 9.72 0.55 -2.96
C GLU A 55 9.29 -0.30 -4.17
N ALA A 56 7.98 -0.49 -4.40
CA ALA A 56 7.47 -1.31 -5.49
C ALA A 56 7.75 -0.77 -6.90
N GLY A 57 8.14 0.52 -7.01
CA GLY A 57 8.32 1.19 -8.28
C GLY A 57 7.01 1.64 -8.92
N ARG A 58 7.12 2.25 -10.10
CA ARG A 58 6.02 3.00 -10.74
C ARG A 58 4.88 2.11 -11.23
N GLU A 59 5.18 0.96 -11.84
CA GLU A 59 4.14 0.10 -12.44
C GLU A 59 3.18 -0.49 -11.39
N PRO A 60 3.64 -1.09 -10.26
CA PRO A 60 2.73 -1.56 -9.21
C PRO A 60 1.92 -0.44 -8.56
N GLN A 61 2.50 0.75 -8.40
CA GLN A 61 1.78 1.92 -7.88
C GLN A 61 0.66 2.36 -8.84
N LEU A 62 0.93 2.40 -10.14
CA LEU A 62 -0.09 2.69 -11.14
C LEU A 62 -1.17 1.60 -11.18
N GLY A 63 -0.79 0.34 -11.02
CA GLY A 63 -1.71 -0.78 -10.87
C GLY A 63 -2.66 -0.58 -9.69
N LEU A 64 -2.12 -0.23 -8.52
CA LEU A 64 -2.91 0.09 -7.32
C LEU A 64 -3.89 1.24 -7.57
N ILE A 65 -3.44 2.34 -8.16
CA ILE A 65 -4.29 3.50 -8.46
C ILE A 65 -5.40 3.12 -9.44
N ARG A 66 -5.09 2.35 -10.50
CA ARG A 66 -6.08 1.90 -11.49
C ARG A 66 -7.10 0.91 -10.94
N ALA A 67 -6.70 0.11 -9.95
CA ALA A 67 -7.61 -0.78 -9.25
C ALA A 67 -8.65 -0.02 -8.41
N HIS A 68 -8.41 1.27 -8.10
CA HIS A 68 -9.30 2.14 -7.35
C HIS A 68 -9.73 3.33 -8.22
N PRO A 69 -10.83 3.24 -8.99
CA PRO A 69 -11.25 4.31 -9.90
C PRO A 69 -11.45 5.67 -9.20
N GLU A 70 -11.80 5.67 -7.92
CA GLU A 70 -11.87 6.86 -7.06
C GLU A 70 -10.51 7.54 -6.79
N LEU A 71 -9.42 6.76 -6.72
CA LEU A 71 -8.05 7.27 -6.60
C LEU A 71 -7.46 7.64 -7.96
N ALA A 72 -7.83 6.90 -9.02
CA ALA A 72 -7.44 7.22 -10.39
C ALA A 72 -7.94 8.60 -10.83
N GLY A 73 -9.18 8.96 -10.47
CA GLY A 73 -9.72 10.30 -10.71
C GLY A 73 -8.89 11.40 -10.04
N LYS A 74 -8.51 11.22 -8.77
CA LYS A 74 -7.66 12.16 -8.02
C LYS A 74 -6.23 12.25 -8.59
N ALA A 75 -5.65 11.12 -9.02
CA ALA A 75 -4.31 11.08 -9.61
C ALA A 75 -4.26 11.71 -11.00
N MET A 76 -5.32 11.57 -11.81
CA MET A 76 -5.47 12.25 -13.09
C MET A 76 -5.54 13.76 -12.90
N VAL A 77 -6.38 14.25 -11.98
CA VAL A 77 -6.46 15.68 -11.63
C VAL A 77 -5.12 16.22 -11.13
N ALA A 78 -4.42 15.48 -10.25
CA ALA A 78 -3.10 15.88 -9.77
C ALA A 78 -2.03 15.93 -10.88
N LYS A 79 -2.09 15.03 -11.88
CA LYS A 79 -1.21 15.05 -13.05
C LYS A 79 -1.51 16.20 -14.01
N THR A 80 -2.78 16.52 -14.23
CA THR A 80 -3.17 17.67 -15.06
C THR A 80 -2.73 18.98 -14.40
N LEU A 81 -2.92 19.11 -13.07
CA LEU A 81 -2.44 20.26 -12.30
C LEU A 81 -0.91 20.39 -12.30
N THR A 82 -0.16 19.28 -12.20
CA THR A 82 1.31 19.34 -12.27
C THR A 82 1.83 19.61 -13.67
N ALA A 83 1.10 19.26 -14.74
CA ALA A 83 1.45 19.63 -16.10
C ALA A 83 1.11 21.10 -16.42
N GLU A 84 0.00 21.63 -15.90
CA GLU A 84 -0.40 23.04 -16.08
C GLU A 84 0.39 24.02 -15.21
N SER A 85 0.97 23.61 -14.07
CA SER A 85 1.83 24.48 -13.22
C SER A 85 3.25 24.75 -13.76
N THR A 86 3.55 24.47 -15.02
CA THR A 86 4.87 24.75 -15.61
C THR A 86 4.95 26.07 -16.39
N ASN A 87 3.91 26.91 -16.38
CA ASN A 87 3.85 28.13 -17.22
C ASN A 87 3.45 29.41 -16.47
N GLU A 88 3.70 29.50 -15.16
CA GLU A 88 3.59 30.77 -14.43
C GLU A 88 4.97 31.15 -13.89
N GLN A 89 5.73 31.87 -14.73
CA GLN A 89 6.89 32.70 -14.39
C GLN A 89 6.41 34.15 -14.25
#